data_AF-A0A7S0PVQ1-F1
#
_entry.id   AF-A0A7S0PVQ1-F1
#
_cell.length_a   1.000
_cell.length_b   1.000
_cell.length_c   1.000
_cell.angle_alpha   90.00
_cell.angle_beta   90.00
_cell.angle_gamma   90.00
#
_symmetry.space_group_name_H-M   'P 1'
#
loop_
_entity.id
_entity.type
_entity.pdbx_description
1 polymer ?
#
loop_
_entity_poly.entity_id
_entity_poly.type
_entity_poly.pdbx_seq_one_letter_code
_entity_poly.pdbx_strand_id
1 'polypeptide(L)'
;KDNWLTRYLSDVHEGPIEFKQLGVAKHVVRETTVVGTVDKMSKSMFRMGQYFGWKFKQGSDEEGMTCIEEAVNADNIKEKFIHDHASEEWHKFYKENKYDCQLYEIAQSAWRAQIQTVIPYKIQITRVDPPDEDER
;
A
#
# COMPACT_ATOMS: atom_id res chain seq x y z
N LYS A 1 -14.30 -12.67 -7.69
CA LYS A 1 -14.25 -13.46 -6.44
C LYS A 1 -14.30 -12.46 -5.29
N ASP A 2 -15.16 -12.71 -4.31
CA ASP A 2 -15.35 -11.90 -3.11
C ASP A 2 -14.16 -11.98 -2.16
N ASN A 3 -13.80 -10.84 -1.55
CA ASN A 3 -12.79 -10.75 -0.48
C ASN A 3 -11.45 -11.43 -0.82
N TRP A 4 -11.02 -11.30 -2.08
CA TRP A 4 -9.86 -12.02 -2.61
C TRP A 4 -8.59 -11.80 -1.80
N LEU A 5 -8.28 -10.57 -1.39
CA LEU A 5 -7.03 -10.29 -0.69
C LEU A 5 -7.06 -10.87 0.73
N THR A 6 -8.20 -10.77 1.40
CA THR A 6 -8.41 -11.39 2.71
C THR A 6 -8.25 -12.91 2.63
N ARG A 7 -8.81 -13.55 1.58
CA ARG A 7 -8.63 -14.99 1.33
C ARG A 7 -7.16 -15.35 1.13
N TYR A 8 -6.48 -14.57 0.31
CA TYR A 8 -5.09 -14.81 -0.04
C TYR A 8 -4.18 -14.71 1.19
N LEU A 9 -4.32 -13.65 1.98
CA LEU A 9 -3.46 -13.43 3.16
C LEU A 9 -3.81 -14.30 4.36
N SER A 10 -5.02 -14.86 4.41
CA SER A 10 -5.43 -15.80 5.47
C SER A 10 -5.22 -17.27 5.09
N ASP A 11 -4.72 -17.54 3.88
CA ASP A 11 -4.54 -18.89 3.33
C ASP A 11 -5.86 -19.71 3.32
N VAL A 12 -6.99 -19.05 3.04
CA VAL A 12 -8.32 -19.66 2.94
C VAL A 12 -8.96 -19.31 1.61
N HIS A 13 -8.73 -20.17 0.62
CA HIS A 13 -9.15 -19.91 -0.76
C HIS A 13 -10.59 -20.31 -1.09
N GLU A 14 -11.20 -21.17 -0.26
CA GLU A 14 -12.53 -21.74 -0.48
C GLU A 14 -13.41 -21.59 0.78
N GLY A 15 -14.72 -21.73 0.60
CA GLY A 15 -15.68 -21.65 1.70
C GLY A 15 -16.00 -20.21 2.17
N PRO A 16 -16.86 -20.08 3.20
CA PRO A 16 -17.23 -18.79 3.77
C PRO A 16 -16.04 -18.13 4.49
N ILE A 17 -15.87 -16.81 4.32
CA ILE A 17 -14.96 -16.02 5.17
C ILE A 17 -15.68 -15.59 6.43
N GLU A 18 -15.00 -15.75 7.55
CA GLU A 18 -15.42 -15.25 8.86
C GLU A 18 -14.44 -14.19 9.39
N PHE A 19 -14.78 -13.63 10.55
CA PHE A 19 -13.96 -12.62 11.22
C PHE A 19 -12.55 -13.12 11.56
N LYS A 20 -12.37 -14.43 11.76
CA LYS A 20 -11.07 -15.05 12.04
C LYS A 20 -10.08 -14.83 10.88
N GLN A 21 -10.51 -15.06 9.64
CA GLN A 21 -9.66 -14.86 8.46
C GLN A 21 -9.27 -13.41 8.27
N LEU A 22 -10.20 -12.47 8.52
CA LEU A 22 -9.88 -11.05 8.54
C LEU A 22 -8.81 -10.74 9.59
N GLY A 23 -8.90 -11.33 10.79
CA GLY A 23 -7.89 -11.18 11.84
C GLY A 23 -6.49 -11.62 11.40
N VAL A 24 -6.39 -12.79 10.76
CA VAL A 24 -5.13 -13.30 10.19
C VAL A 24 -4.59 -12.35 9.12
N ALA A 25 -5.42 -11.97 8.15
CA ALA A 25 -5.01 -11.06 7.08
C ALA A 25 -4.51 -9.71 7.62
N LYS A 26 -5.19 -9.13 8.62
CA LYS A 26 -4.75 -7.89 9.29
C LYS A 26 -3.40 -8.04 9.98
N HIS A 27 -3.14 -9.19 10.62
CA HIS A 27 -1.87 -9.47 11.26
C HIS A 27 -0.74 -9.59 10.22
N VAL A 28 -0.99 -10.32 9.13
CA VAL A 28 -0.05 -10.45 8.00
C VAL A 28 0.32 -9.06 7.45
N VAL A 29 -0.68 -8.21 7.17
CA VAL A 29 -0.45 -6.84 6.66
C VAL A 29 0.39 -5.97 7.59
N ARG A 30 0.24 -6.12 8.91
CA ARG A 30 0.93 -5.26 9.88
C ARG A 30 2.36 -5.71 10.17
N GLU A 31 2.55 -7.02 10.32
CA GLU A 31 3.78 -7.58 10.90
C GLU A 31 4.72 -8.19 9.86
N THR A 32 4.19 -8.60 8.70
CA THR A 32 4.95 -9.46 7.76
C THR A 32 5.12 -8.88 6.38
N THR A 33 4.48 -7.75 6.06
CA THR A 33 4.55 -7.15 4.73
C THR A 33 5.06 -5.71 4.78
N VAL A 34 5.75 -5.30 3.71
CA VAL A 34 5.90 -3.88 3.38
C VAL A 34 4.74 -3.52 2.49
N VAL A 35 3.94 -2.55 2.93
CA VAL A 35 2.71 -2.17 2.23
C VAL A 35 3.05 -1.06 1.23
N GLY A 36 2.28 -1.00 0.15
CA GLY A 36 2.27 0.10 -0.81
C GLY A 36 0.84 0.38 -1.23
N THR A 37 0.62 1.53 -1.85
CA THR A 37 -0.71 1.92 -2.36
C THR A 37 -0.62 2.31 -3.83
N VAL A 38 -1.66 1.96 -4.61
CA VAL A 38 -1.67 2.14 -6.08
C VAL A 38 -1.73 3.63 -6.45
N ASP A 39 -2.47 4.44 -5.70
CA ASP A 39 -2.52 5.91 -5.84
C ASP A 39 -1.13 6.56 -5.74
N LYS A 40 -0.18 5.88 -5.09
CA LYS A 40 1.19 6.32 -4.89
C LYS A 40 2.18 5.24 -5.33
N MET A 41 1.89 4.53 -6.42
CA MET A 41 2.66 3.35 -6.86
C MET A 41 4.17 3.64 -6.97
N SER A 42 4.58 4.73 -7.64
CA SER A 42 6.01 5.07 -7.77
C SER A 42 6.68 5.29 -6.42
N LYS A 43 6.00 5.99 -5.50
CA LYS A 43 6.49 6.21 -4.13
C LYS A 43 6.51 4.91 -3.32
N SER A 44 5.54 4.01 -3.54
CA SER A 44 5.48 2.67 -2.96
C SER A 44 6.69 1.83 -3.36
N MET A 45 6.96 1.76 -4.67
CA MET A 45 8.11 1.03 -5.20
C MET A 45 9.43 1.59 -4.69
N PHE A 46 9.58 2.91 -4.64
CA PHE A 46 10.78 3.53 -4.09
C PHE A 46 11.01 3.15 -2.62
N ARG A 47 9.97 3.21 -1.77
CA ARG A 47 10.10 2.83 -0.35
C ARG A 47 10.41 1.34 -0.16
N MET A 48 9.81 0.47 -0.97
CA MET A 48 10.15 -0.95 -0.98
C MET A 48 11.62 -1.16 -1.35
N GLY A 49 12.12 -0.45 -2.35
CA GLY A 49 13.54 -0.46 -2.71
C GLY A 49 14.44 -0.05 -1.55
N GLN A 50 14.11 1.03 -0.84
CA GLN A 50 14.87 1.45 0.35
C GLN A 50 14.87 0.39 1.46
N TYR A 51 13.73 -0.25 1.72
CA TYR A 51 13.63 -1.31 2.73
C TYR A 51 14.48 -2.53 2.38
N PHE A 52 14.41 -3.00 1.14
CA PHE A 52 15.17 -4.17 0.69
C PHE A 52 16.63 -3.86 0.33
N GLY A 53 17.06 -2.60 0.47
CA GLY A 53 18.42 -2.17 0.14
C GLY A 53 18.74 -2.23 -1.35
N TRP A 54 17.72 -2.09 -2.21
CA TRP A 54 17.91 -2.00 -3.65
C TRP A 54 18.69 -0.74 -4.01
N LYS A 55 19.55 -0.87 -5.01
CA LYS A 55 20.34 0.23 -5.55
C LYS A 55 20.12 0.30 -7.05
N PHE A 56 19.96 1.51 -7.56
CA PHE A 56 19.96 1.72 -8.99
C PHE A 56 21.33 1.36 -9.55
N LYS A 57 21.35 0.63 -10.67
CA LYS A 57 22.58 0.15 -11.30
C LYS A 57 23.47 1.30 -11.77
N GLN A 58 22.85 2.39 -12.19
CA GLN A 58 23.46 3.62 -12.66
C GLN A 58 22.59 4.80 -12.22
N GLY A 59 23.23 5.94 -12.00
CA GLY A 59 22.54 7.20 -11.74
C GLY A 59 22.31 7.54 -10.27
N SER A 60 21.73 8.72 -10.04
CA SER A 60 21.31 9.21 -8.72
C SER A 60 19.95 8.61 -8.30
N ASP A 61 19.57 8.78 -7.04
CA ASP A 61 18.23 8.40 -6.56
C ASP A 61 17.12 9.14 -7.32
N GLU A 62 17.38 10.36 -7.78
CA GLU A 62 16.43 11.16 -8.57
C GLU A 62 16.20 10.54 -9.95
N GLU A 63 17.28 10.17 -10.66
CA GLU A 63 17.21 9.49 -11.96
C GLU A 63 16.53 8.12 -11.83
N GLY A 64 16.81 7.40 -10.73
CA GLY A 64 16.13 6.15 -10.41
C GLY A 64 14.63 6.32 -10.17
N MET A 65 14.22 7.43 -9.54
CA MET A 65 12.82 7.74 -9.30
C MET A 65 12.08 8.03 -10.62
N THR A 66 12.72 8.77 -11.54
CA THR A 66 12.18 8.98 -12.89
C THR A 66 12.00 7.66 -13.63
N CYS A 67 12.98 6.74 -13.55
CA CYS A 67 12.87 5.41 -14.16
C CYS A 67 11.68 4.62 -13.60
N ILE A 68 11.45 4.66 -12.28
CA ILE A 68 10.27 4.03 -11.66
C ILE A 68 8.98 4.67 -12.17
N GLU A 69 8.91 5.99 -12.23
CA GLU A 69 7.72 6.71 -12.70
C GLU A 69 7.41 6.39 -14.17
N GLU A 70 8.41 6.37 -15.03
CA GLU A 70 8.25 5.97 -16.43
C GLU A 70 7.72 4.54 -16.55
N ALA A 71 8.28 3.59 -15.79
CA ALA A 71 7.83 2.20 -15.80
C ALA A 71 6.38 2.06 -15.30
N VAL A 72 6.04 2.73 -14.20
CA VAL A 72 4.68 2.72 -13.63
C VAL A 72 3.67 3.35 -14.58
N ASN A 73 4.03 4.44 -15.27
CA ASN A 73 3.14 5.15 -16.19
C ASN A 73 3.04 4.48 -17.57
N ALA A 74 4.04 3.69 -17.98
CA ALA A 74 4.00 2.93 -19.22
C ALA A 74 2.93 1.84 -19.18
N ASP A 75 2.78 1.18 -18.02
CA ASP A 75 1.67 0.30 -17.74
C ASP A 75 0.42 1.15 -17.44
N ASN A 76 -0.36 1.45 -18.47
CA ASN A 76 -1.67 2.09 -18.35
C ASN A 76 -2.64 1.17 -17.58
N ILE A 77 -2.50 1.09 -16.25
CA ILE A 77 -3.46 0.45 -15.37
C ILE A 77 -4.70 1.34 -15.37
N LYS A 78 -5.59 1.10 -16.34
CA LYS A 78 -6.91 1.74 -16.40
C LYS A 78 -7.77 1.13 -15.30
N GLU A 79 -7.64 1.64 -14.08
CA GLU A 79 -8.55 1.27 -13.00
C GLU A 79 -9.94 1.80 -13.32
N LYS A 80 -10.95 0.94 -13.13
CA LYS A 80 -12.35 1.37 -13.11
C LYS A 80 -12.64 1.90 -11.71
N PHE A 81 -12.74 3.20 -11.58
CA PHE A 81 -13.14 3.83 -10.33
C PHE A 81 -14.67 3.90 -10.27
N ILE A 82 -15.24 3.35 -9.19
CA ILE A 82 -16.63 3.65 -8.82
C ILE A 82 -16.57 4.96 -8.03
N HIS A 83 -16.83 6.08 -8.70
CA HIS A 83 -16.69 7.41 -8.11
C HIS A 83 -17.76 7.74 -7.06
N ASP A 84 -18.92 7.10 -7.15
CA ASP A 84 -20.06 7.39 -6.29
C ASP A 84 -20.27 6.28 -5.25
N HIS A 85 -19.96 6.60 -3.99
CA HIS A 85 -20.21 5.72 -2.84
C HIS A 85 -21.70 5.53 -2.51
N ALA A 86 -22.59 6.36 -3.07
CA ALA A 86 -24.03 6.18 -2.94
C ALA A 86 -24.62 5.26 -4.03
N SER A 87 -23.85 4.95 -5.08
CA SER A 87 -24.33 4.14 -6.20
C SER A 87 -24.68 2.70 -5.80
N GLU A 88 -25.64 2.09 -6.49
CA GLU A 88 -25.98 0.68 -6.30
C GLU A 88 -24.78 -0.25 -6.59
N GLU A 89 -23.96 0.15 -7.56
CA GLU A 89 -22.73 -0.56 -7.93
C GLU A 89 -21.74 -0.61 -6.76
N TRP A 90 -21.54 0.53 -6.07
CA TRP A 90 -20.70 0.57 -4.87
C TRP A 90 -21.26 -0.28 -3.75
N HIS A 91 -22.58 -0.21 -3.49
CA HIS A 91 -23.20 -1.01 -2.43
C HIS A 91 -23.05 -2.51 -2.69
N LYS A 92 -23.23 -2.93 -3.94
CA LYS A 92 -23.01 -4.33 -4.34
C LYS A 92 -21.54 -4.73 -4.16
N PHE A 93 -20.61 -3.92 -4.65
CA PHE A 93 -19.18 -4.15 -4.51
C PHE A 93 -18.77 -4.27 -3.04
N TYR A 94 -19.20 -3.32 -2.20
CA TYR A 94 -18.90 -3.27 -0.77
C TYR A 94 -19.51 -4.48 -0.04
N LYS A 95 -20.72 -4.89 -0.39
CA LYS A 95 -21.35 -6.08 0.20
C LYS A 95 -20.57 -7.35 -0.11
N GLU A 96 -20.11 -7.50 -1.35
CA GLU A 96 -19.31 -8.64 -1.79
C GLU A 96 -17.88 -8.60 -1.21
N ASN A 97 -17.30 -7.41 -1.00
CA ASN A 97 -15.90 -7.24 -0.62
C ASN A 97 -15.70 -6.57 0.74
N LYS A 98 -16.67 -6.71 1.65
CA LYS A 98 -16.67 -6.04 2.96
C LYS A 98 -15.38 -6.23 3.74
N TYR A 99 -14.79 -7.43 3.71
CA TYR A 99 -13.57 -7.73 4.44
C TYR A 99 -12.34 -7.17 3.76
N ASP A 100 -12.28 -7.17 2.43
CA ASP A 100 -11.21 -6.50 1.69
C ASP A 100 -11.26 -4.98 1.90
N CYS A 101 -12.44 -4.36 1.96
CA CYS A 101 -12.58 -2.95 2.31
C CYS A 101 -12.04 -2.67 3.72
N GLN A 102 -12.35 -3.51 4.71
CA GLN A 102 -11.79 -3.37 6.06
C GLN A 102 -10.29 -3.61 6.12
N LEU A 103 -9.78 -4.55 5.33
CA LEU A 103 -8.37 -4.85 5.23
C LEU A 103 -7.61 -3.70 4.56
N TYR A 104 -8.21 -3.06 3.55
CA TYR A 104 -7.66 -1.88 2.88
C TYR A 104 -7.44 -0.71 3.84
N GLU A 105 -8.38 -0.44 4.75
CA GLU A 105 -8.18 0.56 5.81
C GLU A 105 -6.99 0.24 6.71
N ILE A 106 -6.79 -1.04 7.03
CA ILE A 106 -5.62 -1.48 7.79
C ILE A 106 -4.34 -1.36 6.98
N ALA A 107 -4.35 -1.68 5.70
CA ALA A 107 -3.21 -1.52 4.81
C ALA A 107 -2.80 -0.03 4.68
N GLN A 108 -3.75 0.88 4.53
CA GLN A 108 -3.47 2.32 4.53
C GLN A 108 -2.87 2.80 5.85
N SER A 109 -3.40 2.31 6.98
CA SER A 109 -2.83 2.63 8.31
C SER A 109 -1.41 2.09 8.45
N ALA A 110 -1.15 0.85 8.02
CA ALA A 110 0.16 0.22 8.04
C ALA A 110 1.16 0.98 7.15
N TRP A 111 0.77 1.37 5.94
CA TRP A 111 1.60 2.19 5.04
C TRP A 111 2.03 3.52 5.67
N ARG A 112 1.13 4.21 6.37
CA ARG A 112 1.44 5.45 7.09
C ARG A 112 2.40 5.19 8.26
N ALA A 113 2.14 4.15 9.06
CA ALA A 113 3.00 3.79 10.19
C ALA A 113 4.42 3.37 9.76
N GLN A 114 4.51 2.63 8.65
CA GLN A 114 5.76 2.14 8.09
C GLN A 114 6.73 3.25 7.69
N ILE A 115 6.24 4.47 7.39
CA ILE A 115 7.10 5.63 7.12
C ILE A 115 8.11 5.86 8.25
N GLN A 116 7.68 5.64 9.49
CA GLN A 116 8.47 5.90 10.69
C GLN A 116 9.38 4.73 11.09
N THR A 117 9.09 3.51 10.61
CA THR A 117 9.75 2.29 11.11
C THR A 117 10.57 1.54 10.06
N VAL A 118 10.22 1.66 8.78
CA VAL A 118 10.83 0.93 7.66
C VAL A 118 12.10 1.63 7.15
N ILE A 119 12.20 2.94 7.35
CA ILE A 119 13.38 3.71 6.94
C ILE A 119 14.51 3.42 7.94
N PRO A 120 15.70 2.97 7.50
CA PRO A 120 16.84 2.75 8.38
C PRO A 120 17.13 3.97 9.26
N TYR A 121 17.38 3.76 10.55
CA TYR A 121 17.64 4.83 11.53
C TYR A 121 18.69 5.86 11.06
N LYS A 122 19.72 5.42 10.32
CA LYS A 122 20.75 6.29 9.73
C LYS A 122 20.18 7.33 8.75
N ILE A 123 19.12 6.98 8.02
CA ILE A 123 18.41 7.85 7.07
C ILE A 123 17.38 8.73 7.82
N GLN A 124 16.81 8.22 8.93
CA GLN A 124 15.90 9.00 9.76
C GLN A 124 16.62 10.18 10.44
N ILE A 125 17.84 9.97 10.94
CA ILE A 125 18.66 11.03 11.57
C ILE A 125 19.06 12.13 10.57
N THR A 126 19.19 11.80 9.28
CA THR A 126 19.59 12.76 8.24
C THR A 126 18.42 13.53 7.64
N ARG A 127 17.17 13.15 7.93
CA ARG A 127 16.02 13.99 7.57
C ARG A 127 15.98 15.17 8.52
N VAL A 128 16.38 16.34 8.01
CA VAL A 128 16.01 17.62 8.60
C VAL A 128 14.50 17.68 8.55
N ASP A 129 13.84 17.76 9.70
CA ASP A 129 12.41 17.97 9.75
C ASP A 129 12.09 19.20 8.88
N PRO A 130 11.09 19.13 7.97
CA PRO A 130 10.64 20.33 7.30
C PRO A 130 10.25 21.34 8.38
N PRO A 131 10.64 22.63 8.23
CA PRO A 131 10.31 23.64 9.23
C PRO A 131 8.79 23.64 9.45
N ASP A 132 8.39 23.68 10.71
CA ASP A 132 6.99 23.73 11.11
C ASP A 132 6.30 24.87 10.34
N GLU A 133 5.12 24.57 9.76
CA GLU A 133 4.35 25.56 8.98
C GLU A 133 3.92 26.78 9.82
N ASP A 134 4.15 26.75 11.14
CA ASP A 134 3.92 27.84 12.08
C ASP A 134 5.04 28.90 12.10
N GLU A 135 6.11 28.75 11.32
CA GLU A 135 7.20 29.75 11.15
C GLU A 135 7.20 30.45 9.78
N ARG A 136 6.03 30.62 9.13
CA ARG A 136 5.89 31.47 7.92
C ARG A 136 4.99 32.68 8.11
#